data_AF-A0A9D5Z7S1-F1
#
_entry.id   AF-A0A9D5Z7S1-F1
#
_cell.length_a   1.000
_cell.length_b   1.000
_cell.length_c   1.000
_cell.angle_alpha   90.00
_cell.angle_beta   90.00
_cell.angle_gamma   90.00
#
_symmetry.space_group_name_H-M   'P 1'
#
loop_
_entity.id
_entity.type
_entity.pdbx_description
1 polymer ?
#
loop_
_entity_poly.entity_id
_entity_poly.type
_entity_poly.pdbx_seq_one_letter_code
_entity_poly.pdbx_strand_id
1 'polypeptide(L)'
;MTNTPWPHFSEEELRCHCGCGRQDVDGDFMLKLEALRMAYGKPMSVSSGYRCPAHNAATSTTGENGPHTTGKAIDILVAGEDAYRLVGLAIKHGFTGIGICQALGHHKVGCKVSECVRLGVRGCYWPKFAAV
;
A
#
# COMPACT_ATOMS: atom_id res chain seq x y z
N MET A 1 -18.65 8.86 9.52
CA MET A 1 -18.39 9.55 8.23
C MET A 1 -16.90 9.83 8.19
N THR A 2 -16.23 9.62 7.07
CA THR A 2 -14.81 9.96 6.92
C THR A 2 -14.67 11.46 6.62
N ASN A 3 -13.59 12.10 7.07
CA ASN A 3 -13.27 13.51 6.76
C ASN A 3 -12.55 13.65 5.40
N THR A 4 -12.80 12.73 4.47
CA THR A 4 -12.09 12.60 3.20
C THR A 4 -13.08 12.42 2.05
N PRO A 5 -12.67 12.64 0.78
CA PRO A 5 -13.46 12.23 -0.38
C PRO A 5 -13.64 10.71 -0.54
N TRP A 6 -13.04 9.91 0.34
CA TRP A 6 -12.91 8.46 0.24
C TRP A 6 -13.80 7.78 1.30
N PRO A 7 -14.96 7.20 0.93
CA PRO A 7 -15.94 6.72 1.91
C PRO A 7 -15.42 5.66 2.89
N HIS A 8 -14.40 4.89 2.52
CA HIS A 8 -13.86 3.80 3.34
C HIS A 8 -12.49 4.06 3.95
N PHE A 9 -11.86 5.21 3.69
CA PHE A 9 -10.50 5.52 4.17
C PHE A 9 -10.46 6.87 4.89
N SER A 10 -10.03 6.86 6.14
CA SER A 10 -9.89 8.07 6.96
C SER A 10 -8.62 8.87 6.64
N GLU A 11 -8.61 10.15 7.04
CA GLU A 11 -7.43 11.01 6.90
C GLU A 11 -6.22 10.46 7.68
N GLU A 12 -6.47 9.85 8.82
CA GLU A 12 -5.43 9.27 9.68
C GLU A 12 -4.73 8.05 9.07
N GLU A 13 -5.47 7.25 8.30
CA GLU A 13 -4.93 6.11 7.55
C GLU A 13 -4.07 6.55 6.35
N LEU A 14 -4.45 7.66 5.71
CA LEU A 14 -3.84 8.14 4.47
C LEU A 14 -2.67 9.09 4.70
N ARG A 15 -2.66 9.88 5.77
CA ARG A 15 -1.62 10.88 6.07
C ARG A 15 -0.27 10.26 6.47
N CYS A 16 0.81 11.02 6.28
CA CYS A 16 2.14 10.61 6.70
C CYS A 16 2.32 10.69 8.22
N HIS A 17 2.56 9.53 8.85
CA HIS A 17 2.64 9.37 10.31
C HIS A 17 3.86 10.02 11.01
N CYS A 18 4.80 10.63 10.28
CA CYS A 18 5.93 11.35 10.90
C CYS A 18 5.56 12.70 11.53
N GLY A 19 4.27 13.07 11.58
CA GLY A 19 3.80 14.34 12.14
C GLY A 19 3.88 15.54 11.19
N CYS A 20 4.34 15.38 9.94
CA CYS A 20 4.47 16.49 8.98
C CYS A 20 3.14 16.98 8.36
N GLY A 21 2.00 16.39 8.73
CA GLY A 21 0.66 16.78 8.25
C GLY A 21 0.34 16.48 6.77
N ARG A 22 1.30 16.03 5.96
CA ARG A 22 1.10 15.78 4.52
C ARG A 22 0.29 14.52 4.24
N GLN A 23 -0.56 14.59 3.21
CA GLN A 23 -1.41 13.51 2.71
C GLN A 23 -1.51 13.58 1.18
N ASP A 24 -0.36 13.49 0.50
CA ASP A 24 -0.29 13.67 -0.96
C ASP A 24 -0.60 12.33 -1.67
N VAL A 25 -1.80 11.77 -1.41
CA VAL A 25 -2.30 10.54 -2.06
C VAL A 25 -2.90 10.84 -3.44
N ASP A 26 -2.68 9.94 -4.39
CA ASP A 26 -3.11 10.11 -5.78
C ASP A 26 -4.61 9.74 -5.94
N GLY A 27 -5.37 10.59 -6.65
CA GLY A 27 -6.81 10.43 -6.79
C GLY A 27 -7.23 9.19 -7.60
N ASP A 28 -6.51 8.89 -8.69
CA ASP A 28 -6.80 7.73 -9.54
C ASP A 28 -6.45 6.41 -8.83
N PHE A 29 -5.35 6.43 -8.07
CA PHE A 29 -4.98 5.34 -7.16
C PHE A 29 -6.08 5.09 -6.11
N MET A 30 -6.57 6.15 -5.46
CA MET A 30 -7.62 6.04 -4.45
C MET A 30 -8.96 5.56 -5.03
N LEU A 31 -9.34 5.96 -6.25
CA LEU A 31 -10.51 5.42 -6.95
C LEU A 31 -10.38 3.90 -7.21
N LYS A 32 -9.21 3.44 -7.64
CA LYS A 32 -8.93 2.00 -7.81
C LYS A 32 -8.94 1.25 -6.48
N LEU A 33 -8.43 1.87 -5.41
CA LEU A 33 -8.40 1.30 -4.08
C LEU A 33 -9.80 1.18 -3.47
N GLU A 34 -10.68 2.17 -3.69
CA GLU A 34 -12.09 2.11 -3.32
C GLU A 34 -12.82 1.00 -4.09
N ALA A 35 -12.58 0.86 -5.39
CA ALA A 35 -13.13 -0.26 -6.18
C ALA A 35 -12.66 -1.64 -5.63
N LEU A 36 -11.38 -1.75 -5.25
CA LEU A 36 -10.82 -2.95 -4.61
C LEU A 36 -11.47 -3.20 -3.23
N ARG A 37 -11.70 -2.15 -2.44
CA ARG A 37 -12.37 -2.20 -1.13
C ARG A 37 -13.81 -2.67 -1.22
N MET A 38 -14.53 -2.25 -2.26
CA MET A 38 -15.89 -2.72 -2.56
C MET A 38 -15.89 -4.20 -2.98
N ALA A 39 -15.01 -4.61 -3.90
CA ALA A 39 -14.93 -5.99 -4.37
C ALA A 39 -14.45 -6.99 -3.29
N TYR A 40 -13.59 -6.54 -2.36
CA TYR A 40 -13.16 -7.34 -1.22
C TYR A 40 -14.29 -7.60 -0.23
N GLY A 41 -15.15 -6.59 0.01
CA GLY A 41 -16.36 -6.68 0.83
C GLY A 41 -16.13 -6.60 2.35
N LYS A 42 -14.88 -6.60 2.81
CA LYS A 42 -14.47 -6.50 4.23
C LYS A 42 -13.65 -5.22 4.47
N PRO A 43 -13.62 -4.67 5.71
CA PRO A 43 -12.69 -3.59 6.07
C PRO A 43 -11.22 -3.92 5.71
N MET A 44 -10.48 -2.90 5.26
CA MET A 44 -9.05 -2.99 4.99
C MET A 44 -8.31 -2.17 6.03
N SER A 45 -7.55 -2.82 6.91
CA SER A 45 -6.78 -2.11 7.94
C SER A 45 -5.52 -1.51 7.32
N VAL A 46 -5.51 -0.21 7.05
CA VAL A 46 -4.33 0.48 6.52
C VAL A 46 -3.30 0.69 7.63
N SER A 47 -2.06 0.28 7.40
CA SER A 47 -0.93 0.61 8.30
C SER A 47 -0.13 1.83 7.87
N SER A 48 -0.08 2.16 6.57
CA SER A 48 0.43 3.46 6.10
C SER A 48 -0.02 3.76 4.68
N GLY A 49 -0.62 4.94 4.47
CA GLY A 49 -0.83 5.54 3.15
C GLY A 49 0.41 6.27 2.64
N TYR A 50 0.33 7.59 2.53
CA TYR A 50 1.40 8.46 2.06
C TYR A 50 2.60 8.49 3.03
N ARG A 51 3.82 8.58 2.51
CA ARG A 51 5.03 8.87 3.28
C ARG A 51 5.77 10.03 2.63
N CYS A 52 6.11 11.05 3.39
CA CYS A 52 6.96 12.13 2.87
C CYS A 52 8.40 11.62 2.64
N PRO A 53 9.19 12.28 1.76
CA PRO A 53 10.55 11.82 1.42
C PRO A 53 11.46 11.55 2.63
N ALA A 54 11.49 12.48 3.60
CA ALA A 54 12.28 12.32 4.83
C ALA A 54 11.84 11.12 5.69
N HIS A 55 10.52 10.87 5.78
CA HIS A 55 10.00 9.70 6.50
C HIS A 55 10.28 8.40 5.75
N ASN A 56 10.20 8.41 4.41
CA ASN A 56 10.54 7.25 3.59
C ASN A 56 12.03 6.92 3.70
N ALA A 57 12.92 7.92 3.67
CA ALA A 57 14.36 7.72 3.85
C ALA A 57 14.73 7.15 5.23
N ALA A 58 14.00 7.54 6.29
CA ALA A 58 14.19 7.00 7.63
C ALA A 58 13.61 5.59 7.85
N THR A 59 12.64 5.15 7.03
CA THR A 59 11.88 3.90 7.24
C THR A 59 12.00 2.87 6.12
N SER A 60 12.67 3.20 5.01
CA SER A 60 12.76 2.36 3.81
C SER A 60 14.15 2.41 3.19
N THR A 61 14.61 1.26 2.71
CA THR A 61 15.80 1.13 1.86
C THR A 61 15.66 1.82 0.49
N THR A 62 14.47 2.32 0.14
CA THR A 62 14.24 3.10 -1.09
C THR A 62 14.68 4.57 -1.00
N GLY A 63 15.12 5.04 0.18
CA GLY A 63 15.61 6.41 0.37
C GLY A 63 14.49 7.45 0.25
N GLU A 64 14.78 8.61 -0.31
CA GLU A 64 13.80 9.71 -0.43
C GLU A 64 12.72 9.48 -1.49
N ASN A 65 12.91 8.52 -2.40
CA ASN A 65 12.04 8.29 -3.56
C ASN A 65 11.45 6.86 -3.52
N GLY A 66 10.19 6.75 -3.09
CA GLY A 66 9.49 5.46 -3.01
C GLY A 66 8.01 5.55 -3.41
N PRO A 67 7.31 4.42 -3.65
CA PRO A 67 5.90 4.42 -4.07
C PRO A 67 4.95 5.16 -3.12
N HIS A 68 5.25 5.18 -1.82
CA HIS A 68 4.48 5.96 -0.82
C HIS A 68 4.72 7.48 -0.93
N THR A 69 5.85 7.91 -1.50
CA THR A 69 6.19 9.34 -1.71
C THR A 69 5.54 9.91 -2.96
N THR A 70 5.05 9.06 -3.87
CA THR A 70 4.31 9.46 -5.07
C THR A 70 2.79 9.33 -4.90
N GLY A 71 2.28 9.07 -3.70
CA GLY A 71 0.85 8.91 -3.42
C GLY A 71 0.18 7.67 -4.01
N LYS A 72 0.94 6.76 -4.64
CA LYS A 72 0.43 5.62 -5.45
C LYS A 72 0.70 4.26 -4.79
N ALA A 73 0.78 4.22 -3.46
CA ALA A 73 1.00 3.01 -2.68
C ALA A 73 0.37 3.09 -1.29
N ILE A 74 -0.10 1.95 -0.80
CA ILE A 74 -0.68 1.77 0.52
C ILE A 74 -0.26 0.43 1.12
N ASP A 75 0.04 0.43 2.42
CA ASP A 75 0.28 -0.78 3.20
C ASP A 75 -1.01 -1.20 3.90
N ILE A 76 -1.51 -2.41 3.62
CA ILE A 76 -2.72 -3.01 4.20
C ILE A 76 -2.31 -4.22 5.05
N LEU A 77 -2.76 -4.25 6.30
CA LEU A 77 -2.62 -5.39 7.20
C LEU A 77 -3.70 -6.43 6.93
N VAL A 78 -3.29 -7.66 6.69
CA VAL A 78 -4.17 -8.79 6.36
C VAL A 78 -3.54 -10.10 6.85
N ALA A 79 -4.30 -11.18 6.96
CA ALA A 79 -3.79 -12.48 7.42
C ALA A 79 -4.54 -13.64 6.76
N GLY A 80 -3.91 -14.83 6.75
CA GLY A 80 -4.54 -16.07 6.30
C GLY A 80 -5.07 -16.04 4.86
N GLU A 81 -6.22 -16.66 4.64
CA GLU A 81 -6.90 -16.73 3.33
C GLU A 81 -7.23 -15.36 2.73
N ASP A 82 -7.54 -14.37 3.58
CA ASP A 82 -7.89 -13.01 3.14
C ASP A 82 -6.71 -12.31 2.45
N ALA A 83 -5.47 -12.66 2.78
CA ALA A 83 -4.29 -12.14 2.11
C ALA A 83 -4.24 -12.59 0.64
N TYR A 84 -4.50 -13.88 0.39
CA TYR A 84 -4.56 -14.44 -0.96
C TYR A 84 -5.74 -13.87 -1.76
N ARG A 85 -6.92 -13.75 -1.12
CA ARG A 85 -8.11 -13.12 -1.72
C ARG A 85 -7.84 -11.67 -2.12
N LEU A 86 -7.23 -10.89 -1.23
CA LEU A 86 -6.91 -9.48 -1.47
C LEU A 86 -5.92 -9.31 -2.62
N VAL A 87 -4.84 -10.10 -2.65
CA VAL A 87 -3.87 -10.09 -3.76
C VAL A 87 -4.52 -10.46 -5.09
N GLY A 88 -5.34 -11.51 -5.11
CA GLY A 88 -6.06 -11.94 -6.32
C GLY A 88 -7.06 -10.90 -6.83
N LEU A 89 -7.70 -10.14 -5.95
CA LEU A 89 -8.54 -9.00 -6.33
C LEU A 89 -7.69 -7.81 -6.81
N ALA A 90 -6.58 -7.49 -6.15
CA ALA A 90 -5.71 -6.39 -6.56
C ALA A 90 -5.17 -6.59 -8.00
N ILE A 91 -4.78 -7.81 -8.36
CA ILE A 91 -4.39 -8.16 -9.74
C ILE A 91 -5.56 -7.91 -10.71
N LYS A 92 -6.79 -8.33 -10.38
CA LYS A 92 -7.98 -8.11 -11.22
C LYS A 92 -8.36 -6.63 -11.38
N HIS A 93 -8.09 -5.80 -10.38
CA HIS A 93 -8.29 -4.35 -10.43
C HIS A 93 -7.12 -3.59 -11.07
N GLY A 94 -6.13 -4.29 -11.63
CA GLY A 94 -5.02 -3.68 -12.39
C GLY A 94 -3.91 -3.08 -11.53
N PHE A 95 -3.77 -3.49 -10.26
CA PHE A 95 -2.61 -3.13 -9.45
C PHE A 95 -1.39 -3.93 -9.89
N THR A 96 -0.35 -3.24 -10.34
CA THR A 96 0.85 -3.85 -10.93
C THR A 96 2.02 -4.00 -9.96
N GLY A 97 2.00 -3.27 -8.85
CA GLY A 97 3.04 -3.33 -7.82
C GLY A 97 2.48 -3.89 -6.52
N ILE A 98 2.53 -5.22 -6.36
CA ILE A 98 2.06 -5.90 -5.14
C ILE A 98 3.25 -6.53 -4.43
N GLY A 99 3.48 -6.16 -3.17
CA GLY A 99 4.55 -6.70 -2.33
C GLY A 99 3.98 -7.37 -1.09
N ILE A 100 4.48 -8.55 -0.71
CA ILE A 100 4.06 -9.25 0.50
C ILE A 100 5.20 -9.24 1.50
N CYS A 101 4.97 -8.65 2.67
CA CYS A 101 5.91 -8.60 3.79
C CYS A 101 5.36 -9.43 4.95
N GLN A 102 5.89 -10.63 5.15
CA GLN A 102 5.55 -11.50 6.28
C GLN A 102 6.45 -11.17 7.46
N ALA A 103 5.86 -10.83 8.61
CA ALA A 103 6.59 -10.79 9.87
C ALA A 103 6.74 -12.22 10.40
N LEU A 104 7.96 -12.62 10.76
CA LEU A 104 8.21 -13.89 11.46
C LEU A 104 7.85 -13.73 12.94
N GLY A 105 6.55 -13.68 13.20
CA GLY A 105 5.92 -13.49 14.51
C GLY A 105 4.42 -13.71 14.37
N HIS A 106 3.81 -14.34 15.36
CA HIS A 106 2.48 -14.93 15.21
C HIS A 106 1.39 -13.86 14.88
N HIS A 107 0.69 -14.08 13.75
CA HIS A 107 -0.62 -13.51 13.36
C HIS A 107 -0.74 -12.20 12.54
N LYS A 108 0.30 -11.59 11.93
CA LYS A 108 0.09 -10.45 10.98
C LYS A 108 1.00 -10.48 9.74
N VAL A 109 0.40 -10.29 8.55
CA VAL A 109 1.12 -10.06 7.28
C VAL A 109 0.83 -8.62 6.80
N GLY A 110 1.85 -7.92 6.34
CA GLY A 110 1.70 -6.65 5.64
C GLY A 110 1.66 -6.89 4.14
N CYS A 111 0.56 -6.53 3.48
CA CYS A 111 0.46 -6.50 2.02
C CYS A 111 0.60 -5.05 1.53
N LYS A 112 1.55 -4.81 0.63
CA LYS A 112 1.78 -3.52 -0.01
C LYS A 112 1.09 -3.53 -1.37
N VAL A 113 0.16 -2.62 -1.59
CA VAL A 113 -0.58 -2.47 -2.85
C VAL A 113 -0.21 -1.12 -3.47
N SER A 114 0.28 -1.14 -4.71
CA SER A 114 0.74 0.06 -5.42
C SER A 114 0.46 0.00 -6.92
N GLU A 115 0.32 1.18 -7.52
CA GLU A 115 -0.03 1.35 -8.94
C GLU A 115 1.15 1.18 -9.91
N CYS A 116 2.37 0.97 -9.39
CA CYS A 116 3.59 1.14 -10.17
C CYS A 116 4.12 -0.19 -10.73
N VAL A 117 4.39 -0.23 -12.05
CA VAL A 117 5.11 -1.33 -12.69
C VAL A 117 6.61 -1.14 -12.45
N ARG A 118 7.30 -2.12 -11.84
CA ARG A 118 8.78 -2.14 -11.87
C ARG A 118 9.40 -3.53 -11.70
N LEU A 119 10.29 -3.87 -12.63
CA LEU A 119 11.11 -5.07 -12.66
C LEU A 119 12.57 -4.72 -12.15
N GLY A 120 13.00 -4.93 -10.86
CA GLY A 120 14.41 -4.63 -10.41
C GLY A 120 15.16 -5.48 -9.29
N VAL A 121 15.92 -6.60 -9.49
CA VAL A 121 16.53 -7.44 -8.38
C VAL A 121 17.88 -6.91 -7.80
N ARG A 122 18.37 -7.24 -6.55
CA ARG A 122 18.09 -8.29 -5.50
C ARG A 122 18.35 -7.78 -4.05
N GLY A 123 17.82 -8.47 -3.02
CA GLY A 123 18.41 -8.57 -1.65
C GLY A 123 17.71 -7.80 -0.50
N CYS A 124 16.66 -8.35 0.13
CA CYS A 124 15.72 -7.61 1.03
C CYS A 124 15.27 -6.26 0.43
N TYR A 125 15.16 -6.29 -0.88
CA TYR A 125 15.14 -5.21 -1.86
C TYR A 125 13.73 -5.18 -2.44
N TRP A 126 13.35 -4.11 -3.14
CA TRP A 126 12.33 -4.24 -4.18
C TRP A 126 12.93 -5.11 -5.28
N PRO A 127 12.59 -6.41 -5.48
CA PRO A 127 13.33 -7.25 -6.41
C PRO A 127 12.69 -7.27 -7.81
N LYS A 128 13.42 -7.75 -8.83
CA LYS A 128 12.94 -8.18 -10.18
C LYS A 128 12.12 -9.43 -9.85
N PHE A 129 10.92 -9.21 -9.31
CA PHE A 129 9.85 -10.15 -9.56
C PHE A 129 9.83 -10.30 -11.07
N ALA A 130 10.11 -11.52 -11.52
CA ALA A 130 10.04 -11.83 -12.93
C ALA A 130 8.61 -11.47 -13.38
N ALA A 131 8.52 -10.81 -14.54
CA ALA A 131 7.26 -10.85 -15.26
C ALA A 131 6.91 -12.32 -15.46
N VAL A 132 5.65 -12.66 -15.17
CA VAL A 132 4.95 -13.71 -15.91
C VAL A 132 4.57 -13.09 -17.26
#